data_AF-A0A4Q9L3H3-F1
#
_entry.id   AF-A0A4Q9L3H3-F1
#
_cell.length_a   1.000
_cell.length_b   1.000
_cell.length_c   1.000
_cell.angle_alpha   90.00
_cell.angle_beta   90.00
_cell.angle_gamma   90.00
#
_symmetry.space_group_name_H-M   'P 1'
#
loop_
_entity.id
_entity.type
_entity.pdbx_description
1 polymer ?
#
loop_
_entity_poly.entity_id
_entity_poly.type
_entity_poly.pdbx_seq_one_letter_code
_entity_poly.pdbx_strand_id
1 'polypeptide(L)'
;MKCNNLKCRESIHNRAIITICCHIFCPKCGPKIKKSSMCSACQNFLKEEDILLKEIDVLPCLLGYNPEEIFEAARRGLSFWINQNEIENSIQNLKSDSLESQCMKYKKDLKSLESATKIEMDSLQAKINKLERNIEKERQNSYDLSVMLSEKTKQYQRLVTENEKVKFKRNLNNSITYDLLNSKIEDIND
;
A
#
# COMPACT_ATOMS: atom_id res chain seq x y z
N MET A 1 -14.54 -32.72 20.06
CA MET A 1 -13.20 -32.27 20.51
C MET A 1 -12.31 -32.04 19.29
N LYS A 2 -11.28 -31.19 19.39
CA LYS A 2 -10.31 -30.93 18.31
C LYS A 2 -8.97 -31.60 18.60
N CYS A 3 -8.25 -31.97 17.56
CA CYS A 3 -6.88 -32.49 17.67
C CYS A 3 -5.94 -31.50 18.39
N ASN A 4 -5.18 -31.97 19.38
CA ASN A 4 -4.19 -31.16 20.12
C ASN A 4 -2.90 -30.92 19.33
N ASN A 5 -2.74 -31.50 18.14
CA ASN A 5 -1.71 -31.05 17.22
C ASN A 5 -2.10 -29.67 16.67
N LEU A 6 -1.36 -28.63 17.09
CA LEU A 6 -1.62 -27.23 16.75
C LEU A 6 -1.64 -26.94 15.24
N LYS A 7 -0.94 -27.74 14.44
CA LYS A 7 -0.94 -27.61 12.97
C LYS A 7 -2.13 -28.30 12.29
N CYS A 8 -2.80 -29.23 12.98
CA CYS A 8 -3.90 -30.02 12.43
C CYS A 8 -5.26 -29.49 12.89
N ARG A 9 -5.51 -29.46 14.21
CA ARG A 9 -6.74 -28.94 14.85
C ARG A 9 -8.07 -29.47 14.29
N GLU A 10 -8.04 -30.57 13.52
CA GLU A 10 -9.22 -31.18 12.91
C GLU A 10 -10.20 -31.65 14.00
N SER A 11 -11.49 -31.48 13.74
CA SER A 11 -12.54 -32.05 14.58
C SER A 11 -12.45 -33.57 14.57
N ILE A 12 -12.42 -34.16 15.77
CA ILE A 12 -12.28 -35.60 15.92
C ILE A 12 -13.67 -36.22 16.02
N HIS A 13 -13.90 -37.22 15.18
CA HIS A 13 -15.11 -38.03 15.10
C HIS A 13 -14.72 -39.51 15.07
N ASN A 14 -15.57 -40.39 15.59
CA ASN A 14 -15.47 -41.85 15.53
C ASN A 14 -14.31 -42.46 16.32
N ARG A 15 -13.06 -42.10 16.00
CA ARG A 15 -11.85 -42.64 16.63
C ARG A 15 -10.87 -41.53 17.02
N ALA A 16 -10.30 -41.67 18.21
CA ALA A 16 -9.29 -40.78 18.75
C ALA A 16 -8.09 -41.57 19.23
N ILE A 17 -6.95 -40.90 19.25
CA ILE A 17 -5.76 -41.35 19.97
C ILE A 17 -5.59 -40.46 21.19
N ILE A 18 -5.59 -41.06 22.37
CA ILE A 18 -5.50 -40.38 23.65
C ILE A 18 -4.20 -40.81 24.33
N THR A 19 -3.44 -39.86 24.85
CA THR A 19 -2.19 -40.13 25.56
C THR A 19 -2.37 -40.00 27.08
N ILE A 20 -1.50 -40.62 27.88
CA ILE A 20 -1.56 -40.51 29.36
C ILE A 20 -1.44 -39.07 29.86
N CYS A 21 -0.75 -38.21 29.10
CA CYS A 21 -0.64 -36.78 29.39
C CYS A 21 -1.90 -35.99 29.00
N CYS A 22 -3.05 -36.66 28.86
CA CYS A 22 -4.35 -36.07 28.59
C CYS A 22 -4.43 -35.23 27.31
N HIS A 23 -3.79 -35.68 26.22
CA HIS A 23 -3.94 -35.05 24.90
C HIS A 23 -4.67 -35.97 23.94
N ILE A 24 -5.52 -35.40 23.07
CA ILE A 24 -6.31 -36.11 22.07
C ILE A 24 -5.86 -35.76 20.65
N PHE A 25 -5.76 -36.78 19.79
CA PHE A 25 -5.29 -36.64 18.43
C PHE A 25 -6.21 -37.35 17.44
N CYS A 26 -6.35 -36.77 16.25
CA CYS A 26 -7.07 -37.42 15.16
C CYS A 26 -6.29 -38.66 14.66
N PRO A 27 -6.96 -39.64 14.04
CA PRO A 27 -6.31 -40.85 13.52
C PRO A 27 -5.17 -40.55 12.53
N LYS A 28 -5.25 -39.44 11.80
CA LYS A 28 -4.21 -39.00 10.85
C LYS A 28 -2.91 -38.57 11.55
N CYS A 29 -2.99 -37.99 12.76
CA CYS A 29 -1.82 -37.57 13.53
C CYS A 29 -1.20 -38.72 14.34
N GLY A 30 -1.98 -39.76 14.61
CA GLY A 30 -1.59 -40.93 15.38
C GLY A 30 -0.27 -41.60 15.01
N PRO A 31 -0.06 -41.98 13.73
CA PRO A 31 1.15 -42.67 13.30
C PRO A 31 2.42 -41.87 13.61
N LYS A 32 2.36 -40.54 13.56
CA LYS A 32 3.51 -39.68 13.89
C LYS A 32 3.87 -39.77 15.36
N ILE A 33 2.87 -39.72 16.25
CA ILE A 33 3.06 -39.80 17.71
C ILE A 33 3.61 -41.17 18.10
N LYS A 34 3.08 -42.24 17.52
CA LYS A 34 3.59 -43.61 17.74
C LYS A 34 5.03 -43.76 17.25
N LYS A 35 5.35 -43.24 16.06
CA LYS A 35 6.70 -43.31 15.49
C LYS A 35 7.72 -42.49 16.28
N SER A 36 7.33 -41.33 16.80
CA SER A 36 8.21 -40.45 17.57
C SER A 36 8.27 -40.78 19.06
N SER A 37 7.42 -41.68 19.56
CA SER A 37 7.28 -41.99 21.00
C SER A 37 7.18 -40.72 21.85
N MET A 38 6.49 -39.70 21.34
CA MET A 38 6.49 -38.37 21.94
C MET A 38 5.18 -37.64 21.63
N CYS A 39 4.60 -37.03 22.66
CA CYS A 39 3.37 -36.26 22.54
C CYS A 39 3.61 -35.01 21.70
N SER A 40 2.88 -34.85 20.59
CA SER A 40 3.04 -33.66 19.73
C SER A 40 2.55 -32.34 20.35
N ALA A 41 1.84 -32.40 21.49
CA ALA A 41 1.33 -31.22 22.18
C ALA A 41 2.27 -30.74 23.30
N CYS A 42 2.62 -31.62 24.24
CA CYS A 42 3.47 -31.27 25.39
C CYS A 42 4.91 -31.80 25.33
N GLN A 43 5.30 -32.54 24.29
CA GLN A 43 6.62 -33.15 24.12
C GLN A 43 7.00 -34.18 25.20
N ASN A 44 6.07 -34.64 26.04
CA ASN A 44 6.33 -35.77 26.94
C ASN A 44 6.64 -37.03 26.13
N PHE A 45 7.66 -37.78 26.57
CA PHE A 45 7.96 -39.11 26.06
C PHE A 45 6.79 -40.07 26.36
N LEU A 46 6.46 -40.93 25.41
CA LEU A 46 5.36 -41.88 25.47
C LEU A 46 5.86 -43.28 25.12
N LYS A 47 5.56 -44.25 25.95
CA LYS A 47 5.63 -45.67 25.60
C LYS A 47 4.41 -46.08 24.77
N GLU A 48 4.43 -47.27 24.21
CA GLU A 48 3.27 -47.78 23.45
C GLU A 48 2.01 -47.92 24.33
N GLU A 49 2.18 -48.35 25.58
CA GLU A 49 1.12 -48.44 26.60
C GLU A 49 0.51 -47.08 26.97
N ASP A 50 1.24 -46.00 26.73
CA ASP A 50 0.81 -44.64 27.02
C ASP A 50 -0.12 -44.05 25.95
N ILE A 51 -0.38 -44.81 24.87
CA ILE A 51 -1.13 -44.37 23.69
C ILE A 51 -2.36 -45.25 23.51
N LEU A 52 -3.52 -44.73 23.88
CA LEU A 52 -4.81 -45.39 23.76
C LEU A 52 -5.48 -45.04 22.42
N LEU A 53 -5.89 -46.04 21.66
CA LEU A 53 -6.85 -45.87 20.56
C LEU A 53 -8.26 -46.08 21.10
N LYS A 54 -9.11 -45.05 21.00
CA LYS A 54 -10.47 -45.07 21.54
C LYS A 54 -11.50 -44.78 20.46
N GLU A 55 -12.53 -45.63 20.38
CA GLU A 55 -13.76 -45.31 19.66
C GLU A 55 -14.63 -44.41 20.54
N ILE A 56 -14.96 -43.23 20.04
CA ILE A 56 -15.56 -42.13 20.81
C ILE A 56 -17.09 -42.11 20.68
N ASP A 57 -17.61 -42.68 19.60
CA ASP A 57 -19.06 -42.74 19.34
C ASP A 57 -19.74 -43.90 20.09
N VAL A 58 -18.94 -44.77 20.72
CA VAL A 58 -19.41 -45.92 21.48
C VAL A 58 -19.29 -45.63 22.97
N LEU A 59 -20.41 -45.62 23.68
CA LEU A 59 -20.43 -45.47 25.13
C LEU A 59 -19.69 -46.63 25.81
N PRO A 60 -18.94 -46.37 26.90
CA PRO A 60 -18.34 -47.44 27.68
C PRO A 60 -19.42 -48.35 28.27
N CYS A 61 -19.20 -49.67 28.22
CA CYS A 61 -20.05 -50.62 28.92
C CYS A 61 -19.72 -50.57 30.41
N LEU A 62 -20.72 -50.24 31.24
CA LEU A 62 -20.57 -50.14 32.70
C LEU A 62 -21.17 -51.34 33.44
N LEU A 63 -21.73 -52.32 32.72
CA LEU A 63 -22.35 -53.51 33.32
C LEU A 63 -21.27 -54.37 33.99
N GLY A 64 -21.53 -54.79 35.23
CA GLY A 64 -20.60 -55.61 36.01
C GLY A 64 -19.55 -54.83 36.81
N TYR A 65 -19.46 -53.51 36.63
CA TYR A 65 -18.64 -52.63 37.48
C TYR A 65 -19.41 -52.21 38.74
N ASN A 66 -18.69 -52.06 39.84
CA ASN A 66 -19.28 -51.53 41.06
C ASN A 66 -19.43 -49.99 41.00
N PRO A 67 -20.24 -49.38 41.88
CA PRO A 67 -20.44 -47.93 41.85
C PRO A 67 -19.16 -47.09 41.95
N GLU A 68 -18.18 -47.53 42.75
CA GLU A 68 -16.91 -46.79 42.93
C GLU A 68 -16.11 -46.73 41.62
N GLU A 69 -16.04 -47.84 40.89
CA GLU A 69 -15.37 -47.92 39.58
C GLU A 69 -16.06 -47.04 38.54
N ILE A 70 -17.40 -47.02 38.54
CA ILE A 70 -18.20 -46.18 37.64
C ILE A 70 -17.95 -44.70 37.93
N PHE A 71 -17.98 -44.29 39.20
CA PHE A 71 -17.72 -42.91 39.58
C PHE A 71 -16.29 -42.48 39.28
N GLU A 72 -15.30 -43.35 39.48
CA GLU A 72 -13.91 -43.06 39.15
C GLU A 72 -13.72 -42.90 37.63
N ALA A 73 -14.35 -43.75 36.81
CA ALA A 73 -14.34 -43.60 35.35
C ALA A 73 -15.00 -42.28 34.90
N ALA A 74 -16.14 -41.94 35.48
CA ALA A 74 -16.84 -40.68 35.21
C ALA A 74 -15.98 -39.47 35.61
N ARG A 75 -15.34 -39.51 36.79
CA ARG A 75 -14.45 -38.47 37.28
C ARG A 75 -13.28 -38.24 36.32
N ARG A 76 -12.60 -39.31 35.88
CA ARG A 76 -11.50 -39.22 34.89
C ARG A 76 -11.97 -38.64 33.56
N GLY A 77 -13.12 -39.09 33.07
CA GLY A 77 -13.72 -38.57 31.83
C GLY A 77 -14.03 -37.08 31.91
N LEU A 78 -14.59 -36.63 33.05
CA LEU A 78 -14.89 -35.22 33.29
C LEU A 78 -13.61 -34.38 33.39
N SER A 79 -12.62 -34.82 34.18
CA SER A 79 -11.33 -34.13 34.27
C SER A 79 -10.65 -34.00 32.91
N PHE A 80 -10.69 -35.05 32.09
CA PHE A 80 -10.16 -35.01 30.74
C PHE A 80 -10.88 -33.98 29.86
N TRP A 81 -12.22 -33.93 29.93
CA TRP A 81 -13.02 -32.96 29.19
C TRP A 81 -12.73 -31.51 29.62
N ILE A 82 -12.64 -31.25 30.93
CA ILE A 82 -12.27 -29.94 31.47
C ILE A 82 -10.90 -29.52 30.93
N ASN A 83 -9.89 -30.39 31.01
CA ASN A 83 -8.56 -30.12 30.49
C ASN A 83 -8.58 -29.78 28.98
N GLN A 84 -9.38 -30.49 28.18
CA GLN A 84 -9.49 -30.17 26.74
C GLN A 84 -10.12 -28.79 26.50
N ASN A 85 -11.10 -28.40 27.31
CA ASN A 85 -11.72 -27.08 27.20
C ASN A 85 -10.76 -25.96 27.61
N GLU A 86 -9.97 -26.16 28.67
CA GLU A 86 -8.95 -25.20 29.08
C GLU A 86 -7.90 -25.00 27.99
N ILE A 87 -7.46 -26.09 27.34
CA ILE A 87 -6.56 -26.01 26.19
C ILE A 87 -7.21 -25.24 25.04
N GLU A 88 -8.47 -25.51 24.70
CA GLU A 88 -9.18 -24.78 23.64
C GLU A 88 -9.30 -23.29 23.96
N ASN A 89 -9.69 -22.95 25.20
CA ASN A 89 -9.81 -21.56 25.65
C ASN A 89 -8.47 -20.84 25.59
N SER A 90 -7.38 -21.47 26.04
CA SER A 90 -6.03 -20.91 25.96
C SER A 90 -5.62 -20.63 24.51
N ILE A 91 -5.85 -21.58 23.60
CA ILE A 91 -5.56 -21.39 22.16
C ILE A 91 -6.41 -20.25 21.58
N GLN A 92 -7.69 -20.16 21.96
CA GLN A 92 -8.58 -19.11 21.49
C GLN A 92 -8.15 -17.72 21.99
N ASN A 93 -7.72 -17.61 23.26
CA ASN A 93 -7.20 -16.38 23.83
C ASN A 93 -5.92 -15.93 23.11
N LEU A 94 -4.96 -16.83 22.91
CA LEU A 94 -3.73 -16.52 22.15
C LEU A 94 -4.03 -16.02 20.72
N LYS A 95 -5.03 -16.62 20.07
CA LYS A 95 -5.48 -16.17 18.75
C LYS A 95 -6.11 -14.77 18.81
N SER A 96 -6.92 -14.51 19.84
CA SER A 96 -7.52 -13.20 20.08
C SER A 96 -6.45 -12.13 20.27
N ASP A 97 -5.48 -12.36 21.16
CA ASP A 97 -4.39 -11.42 21.45
C ASP A 97 -3.54 -11.12 20.21
N SER A 98 -3.28 -12.15 19.39
CA SER A 98 -2.56 -12.01 18.12
C SER A 98 -3.34 -11.15 17.12
N LEU A 99 -4.66 -11.37 17.00
CA LEU A 99 -5.52 -10.58 16.12
C LEU A 99 -5.65 -9.14 16.62
N GLU A 100 -5.78 -8.93 17.92
CA GLU A 100 -5.84 -7.60 18.52
C GLU A 100 -4.55 -6.81 18.25
N SER A 101 -3.39 -7.45 18.45
CA SER A 101 -2.08 -6.86 18.14
C SER A 101 -1.95 -6.46 16.66
N GLN A 102 -2.43 -7.31 15.74
CA GLN A 102 -2.45 -7.01 14.30
C GLN A 102 -3.39 -5.84 13.98
N CYS A 103 -4.59 -5.81 14.56
CA CYS A 103 -5.52 -4.70 14.39
C CYS A 103 -4.94 -3.38 14.91
N MET A 104 -4.27 -3.39 16.07
CA MET A 104 -3.57 -2.20 16.59
C MET A 104 -2.49 -1.72 15.64
N LYS A 105 -1.70 -2.63 15.07
CA LYS A 105 -0.69 -2.31 14.06
C LYS A 105 -1.31 -1.68 12.82
N TYR A 106 -2.32 -2.30 12.21
CA TYR A 106 -2.98 -1.76 11.03
C TYR A 106 -3.63 -0.40 11.30
N LYS A 107 -4.22 -0.20 12.47
CA LYS A 107 -4.79 1.09 12.87
C LYS A 107 -3.71 2.18 12.96
N LYS A 108 -2.52 1.85 13.45
CA LYS A 108 -1.38 2.77 13.48
C LYS A 108 -0.87 3.08 12.07
N ASP A 109 -0.70 2.06 11.23
CA ASP A 109 -0.22 2.19 9.86
C ASP A 109 -1.18 3.05 9.02
N LEU A 110 -2.49 2.85 9.16
CA LEU A 110 -3.51 3.67 8.50
C LEU A 110 -3.43 5.14 8.91
N LYS A 111 -3.31 5.44 10.20
CA LYS A 111 -3.15 6.84 10.67
C LYS A 111 -1.87 7.48 10.14
N SER A 112 -0.78 6.71 10.07
CA SER A 112 0.49 7.19 9.52
C SER A 112 0.36 7.49 8.03
N LEU A 113 -0.32 6.62 7.28
CA LEU A 113 -0.56 6.80 5.86
C LEU A 113 -1.46 8.01 5.60
N GLU A 114 -2.54 8.16 6.37
CA GLU A 114 -3.45 9.32 6.29
C GLU A 114 -2.70 10.65 6.54
N SER A 115 -1.82 10.68 7.53
CA SER A 115 -0.99 11.87 7.77
C SER A 115 -0.02 12.13 6.61
N ALA A 116 0.61 11.09 6.07
CA ALA A 116 1.56 11.24 4.97
C ALA A 116 0.88 11.72 3.68
N THR A 117 -0.28 11.15 3.34
CA THR A 117 -1.06 11.56 2.16
C THR A 117 -1.58 12.99 2.31
N LYS A 118 -1.98 13.41 3.52
CA LYS A 118 -2.36 14.80 3.78
C LYS A 118 -1.21 15.77 3.54
N ILE A 119 -0.02 15.46 4.05
CA ILE A 119 1.19 16.28 3.81
C ILE A 119 1.51 16.37 2.32
N GLU A 120 1.41 15.26 1.59
CA GLU A 120 1.65 15.24 0.14
C GLU A 120 0.60 16.05 -0.63
N MET A 121 -0.66 15.94 -0.25
CA MET A 121 -1.77 16.72 -0.83
C MET A 121 -1.55 18.22 -0.63
N ASP A 122 -1.18 18.65 0.59
CA ASP A 122 -0.88 20.05 0.89
C ASP A 122 0.33 20.57 0.07
N SER A 123 1.36 19.73 -0.09
CA SER A 123 2.55 20.03 -0.91
C SER A 123 2.21 20.18 -2.39
N LEU A 124 1.39 19.28 -2.93
CA LEU A 124 0.93 19.35 -4.32
C LEU A 124 0.04 20.58 -4.54
N GLN A 125 -0.86 20.89 -3.60
CA GLN A 125 -1.68 22.10 -3.67
C GLN A 125 -0.82 23.37 -3.66
N ALA A 126 0.22 23.43 -2.83
CA ALA A 126 1.16 24.55 -2.82
C ALA A 126 1.90 24.70 -4.16
N LYS A 127 2.29 23.58 -4.80
CA LYS A 127 2.91 23.59 -6.14
C LYS A 127 1.94 24.10 -7.21
N ILE A 128 0.68 23.64 -7.19
CA ILE A 128 -0.37 24.11 -8.11
C ILE A 128 -0.53 25.62 -7.99
N ASN A 129 -0.75 26.13 -6.77
CA ASN A 129 -0.92 27.57 -6.52
C ASN A 129 0.30 28.39 -6.99
N LYS A 130 1.51 27.85 -6.86
CA LYS A 130 2.74 28.50 -7.35
C LYS A 130 2.78 28.53 -8.88
N LEU A 131 2.45 27.43 -9.54
CA LEU A 131 2.43 27.35 -11.00
C LEU A 131 1.35 28.27 -11.61
N GLU A 132 0.17 28.35 -10.99
CA GLU A 132 -0.89 29.28 -11.41
C GLU A 132 -0.42 30.74 -11.37
N ARG A 133 0.23 31.16 -10.27
CA ARG A 133 0.83 32.50 -10.16
C ARG A 133 1.90 32.76 -11.21
N ASN A 134 2.73 31.76 -11.50
CA ASN A 134 3.76 31.88 -12.53
C ASN A 134 3.16 32.02 -13.93
N ILE A 135 2.12 31.24 -14.26
CA ILE A 135 1.40 31.34 -15.54
C ILE A 135 0.80 32.74 -15.71
N GLU A 136 0.17 33.28 -14.67
CA GLU A 136 -0.42 34.61 -14.73
C GLU A 136 0.64 35.69 -14.95
N LYS A 137 1.79 35.57 -14.27
CA LYS A 137 2.92 36.48 -14.46
C LYS A 137 3.49 36.41 -15.87
N GLU A 138 3.66 35.21 -16.42
CA GLU A 138 4.16 35.04 -17.81
C GLU A 138 3.16 35.56 -18.84
N ARG A 139 1.86 35.41 -18.61
CA ARG A 139 0.81 36.02 -19.45
C ARG A 139 0.91 37.54 -19.45
N GLN A 140 1.04 38.16 -18.27
CA GLN A 140 1.20 39.60 -18.16
C GLN A 140 2.49 40.08 -18.86
N ASN A 141 3.62 39.41 -18.64
CA ASN A 141 4.88 39.73 -19.31
C ASN A 141 4.77 39.62 -20.83
N SER A 142 4.12 38.56 -21.33
CA SER A 142 3.91 38.36 -22.78
C SER A 142 3.03 39.46 -23.38
N TYR A 143 1.99 39.88 -22.66
CA TYR A 143 1.14 41.00 -23.05
C TYR A 143 1.95 42.31 -23.12
N ASP A 144 2.71 42.65 -22.08
CA ASP A 144 3.50 43.88 -22.01
C ASP A 144 4.56 43.92 -23.13
N LEU A 145 5.23 42.79 -23.40
CA LEU A 145 6.17 42.66 -24.51
C LEU A 145 5.49 42.83 -25.87
N SER A 146 4.28 42.29 -26.05
CA SER A 146 3.50 42.46 -27.29
C SER A 146 3.15 43.92 -27.54
N VAL A 147 2.73 44.66 -26.50
CA VAL A 147 2.45 46.10 -26.59
C VAL A 147 3.72 46.88 -26.95
N MET A 148 4.82 46.65 -26.25
CA MET A 148 6.11 47.29 -26.55
C MET A 148 6.59 47.01 -27.98
N LEU A 149 6.45 45.77 -28.45
CA LEU A 149 6.82 45.39 -29.81
C LEU A 149 5.96 46.12 -30.84
N SER A 150 4.65 46.23 -30.61
CA SER A 150 3.73 46.99 -31.47
C SER A 150 4.14 48.47 -31.56
N GLU A 151 4.47 49.10 -30.44
CA GLU A 151 4.94 50.50 -30.42
C GLU A 151 6.27 50.66 -31.13
N LYS A 152 7.23 49.76 -30.90
CA LYS A 152 8.54 49.79 -31.59
C LYS A 152 8.39 49.56 -33.08
N THR A 153 7.46 48.70 -33.50
CA THR A 153 7.15 48.46 -34.92
C THR A 153 6.59 49.72 -35.57
N LYS A 154 5.66 50.42 -34.91
CA LYS A 154 5.13 51.72 -35.38
C LYS A 154 6.22 52.79 -35.48
N GLN A 155 7.09 52.89 -34.48
CA GLN A 155 8.23 53.82 -34.50
C GLN A 155 9.19 53.51 -35.66
N TYR A 156 9.53 52.23 -35.85
CA TYR A 156 10.38 51.78 -36.93
C TYR A 156 9.78 52.11 -38.30
N GLN A 157 8.49 51.82 -38.51
CA GLN A 157 7.79 52.16 -39.76
C GLN A 157 7.84 53.67 -40.05
N ARG A 158 7.61 54.52 -39.05
CA ARG A 158 7.73 55.99 -39.20
C ARG A 158 9.13 56.39 -39.66
N LEU A 159 10.17 55.86 -39.01
CA LEU A 159 11.57 56.15 -39.35
C LEU A 159 11.92 55.65 -40.75
N VAL A 160 11.42 54.48 -41.18
CA VAL A 160 11.61 53.96 -42.54
C VAL A 160 11.01 54.91 -43.56
N THR A 161 9.74 55.30 -43.40
CA THR A 161 9.07 56.24 -44.30
C THR A 161 9.78 57.60 -44.35
N GLU A 162 10.28 58.09 -43.22
CA GLU A 162 11.04 59.34 -43.17
C GLU A 162 12.38 59.24 -43.89
N ASN A 163 13.11 58.12 -43.71
CA ASN A 163 14.34 57.84 -44.44
C ASN A 163 14.12 57.76 -45.95
N GLU A 164 13.05 57.11 -46.41
CA GLU A 164 12.68 57.04 -47.82
C GLU A 164 12.40 58.43 -48.40
N LYS A 165 11.68 59.29 -47.67
CA LYS A 165 11.46 60.70 -48.06
C LYS A 165 12.77 61.48 -48.17
N VAL A 166 13.70 61.30 -47.23
CA VAL A 166 15.01 61.94 -47.28
C VAL A 166 15.81 61.45 -48.49
N LYS A 167 15.84 60.15 -48.76
CA LYS A 167 16.49 59.58 -49.96
C LYS A 167 15.91 60.14 -51.25
N PHE A 168 14.59 60.20 -51.36
CA PHE A 168 13.89 60.75 -52.52
C PHE A 168 14.27 62.22 -52.77
N LYS A 169 14.22 63.07 -51.73
CA LYS A 169 14.64 64.47 -51.82
C LYS A 169 16.11 64.61 -52.24
N ARG A 170 16.99 63.76 -51.69
CA ARG A 170 18.43 63.75 -52.02
C ARG A 170 18.66 63.39 -53.49
N ASN A 171 17.94 62.40 -54.00
CA ASN A 171 18.02 61.99 -55.41
C ASN A 171 17.46 63.07 -56.35
N LEU A 172 16.36 63.73 -56.01
CA LEU A 172 15.86 64.88 -56.77
C LEU A 172 16.88 66.02 -56.81
N ASN A 173 17.44 66.39 -55.66
CA ASN A 173 18.44 67.45 -55.59
C ASN A 173 19.67 67.09 -56.43
N ASN A 174 20.13 65.83 -56.38
CA ASN A 174 21.23 65.35 -57.22
C ASN A 174 20.88 65.46 -58.71
N SER A 175 19.67 65.04 -59.13
CA SER A 175 19.22 65.15 -60.53
C SER A 175 19.19 66.61 -60.98
N ILE A 176 18.60 67.51 -60.19
CA ILE A 176 18.55 68.95 -60.48
C ILE A 176 19.97 69.51 -60.60
N THR A 177 20.91 69.11 -59.74
CA THR A 177 22.30 69.53 -59.87
C THR A 177 22.99 68.97 -61.12
N TYR A 178 22.69 67.72 -61.53
CA TYR A 178 23.20 67.16 -62.78
C TYR A 178 22.63 67.90 -64.00
N ASP A 179 21.34 68.22 -64.00
CA ASP A 179 20.68 68.97 -65.09
C ASP A 179 21.21 70.40 -65.19
N LEU A 180 21.44 71.08 -64.06
CA LEU A 180 22.09 72.40 -64.00
C LEU A 180 23.57 72.38 -64.42
N LEU A 181 24.26 71.26 -64.21
CA LEU A 181 25.65 71.07 -64.66
C LEU A 181 25.69 70.84 -66.18
N ASN A 182 24.77 70.04 -66.72
CA ASN A 182 24.69 69.77 -68.16
C ASN A 182 24.25 71.00 -68.95
N SER A 183 23.29 71.79 -68.47
CA SER A 183 22.89 73.04 -69.17
C SER A 183 24.04 74.04 -69.26
N LYS A 184 24.86 74.14 -68.21
CA LYS A 184 26.07 74.97 -68.22
C LYS A 184 27.18 74.46 -69.13
N ILE A 185 27.20 73.16 -69.45
CA ILE A 185 28.18 72.57 -70.38
C ILE A 185 27.72 72.78 -71.84
N GLU A 186 26.41 72.73 -72.10
CA GLU A 186 25.85 73.07 -73.41
C GLU A 186 26.06 74.55 -73.74
N ASP A 187 25.88 75.47 -72.78
CA ASP A 187 26.15 76.91 -72.94
C ASP A 187 27.66 77.26 -73.15
N ILE A 188 28.57 76.29 -73.02
CA ILE A 188 30.03 76.49 -73.23
C ILE A 188 30.49 75.94 -74.60
N ASN A 189 29.66 75.15 -75.29
CA ASN A 189 30.01 74.50 -76.56
C ASN A 189 29.35 75.11 -77.81
N ASP A 190 28.59 76.20 -77.67
CA ASP A 190 28.12 77.10 -78.76
C ASP A 190 28.89 78.43 -78.74
#